data_AF-A0AAJ2YVD2-F1
#
_entry.id   AF-A0AAJ2YVD2-F1
#
_cell.length_a   1.000
_cell.length_b   1.000
_cell.length_c   1.000
_cell.angle_alpha   90.00
_cell.angle_beta   90.00
_cell.angle_gamma   90.00
#
_symmetry.space_group_name_H-M   'P 1'
#
loop_
_entity.id
_entity.type
_entity.pdbx_description
1 polymer ?
#
loop_
_entity_poly.entity_id
_entity_poly.type
_entity_poly.pdbx_seq_one_letter_code
_entity_poly.pdbx_strand_id
1 'polypeptide(L)' 'MQSDDLFERAKLFTEEVGVVSVSSLQRKFLIGHTQAEQLLNELIEESICEATKTFVLDYGYGYKLHQGMN' A
#
# COMPACT_ATOMS: atom_id res chain seq x y z
N MET A 1 8.04 -4.13 23.76
CA MET A 1 8.09 -4.89 22.50
C MET A 1 7.50 -3.98 21.46
N GLN A 2 8.34 -3.50 20.55
CA GLN A 2 8.07 -2.36 19.67
C GLN A 2 6.79 -2.63 18.88
N SER A 3 5.80 -1.76 19.02
CA SER A 3 4.70 -1.66 18.06
C SER A 3 5.35 -1.18 16.78
N ASP A 4 5.82 -2.10 15.94
CA ASP A 4 6.21 -1.76 14.58
C ASP A 4 5.01 -1.08 13.95
N ASP A 5 5.18 0.21 13.66
CA ASP A 5 4.13 1.07 13.15
C ASP A 5 3.55 0.42 11.88
N LEU A 6 2.22 0.31 11.83
CA LEU A 6 1.54 -0.38 10.74
C LEU A 6 1.88 0.29 9.41
N PHE A 7 2.05 1.62 9.43
CA PHE A 7 2.47 2.42 8.28
C PHE A 7 3.85 2.00 7.75
N GLU A 8 4.88 1.93 8.60
CA GLU A 8 6.23 1.51 8.19
C GLU A 8 6.24 0.10 7.57
N ARG A 9 5.47 -0.83 8.15
CA ARG A 9 5.32 -2.18 7.58
C ARG A 9 4.61 -2.17 6.24
N ALA A 10 3.63 -1.28 6.04
CA ALA A 10 2.91 -1.12 4.80
C ALA A 10 3.76 -0.48 3.70
N LYS A 11 4.62 0.47 4.07
CA LYS A 11 5.63 1.05 3.19
C LYS A 11 6.59 -0.02 2.66
N LEU A 12 7.24 -0.78 3.56
CA LEU A 12 8.14 -1.87 3.17
C LEU A 12 7.45 -2.91 2.28
N PHE A 13 6.20 -3.26 2.60
CA PHE A 13 5.42 -4.16 1.76
C PHE A 13 5.16 -3.57 0.37
N THR A 14 4.82 -2.28 0.28
CA THR A 14 4.57 -1.59 -0.99
C THR A 14 5.81 -1.55 -1.86
N GLU A 15 6.98 -1.30 -1.25
CA GLU A 15 8.29 -1.38 -1.90
C GLU A 15 8.60 -2.81 -2.40
N GLU A 16 8.28 -3.83 -1.61
CA GLU A 16 8.49 -5.25 -1.95
C GLU A 16 7.66 -5.69 -3.17
N VAL A 17 6.37 -5.33 -3.21
CA VAL A 17 5.43 -5.85 -4.22
C VAL A 17 5.24 -4.93 -5.43
N GLY A 18 5.60 -3.66 -5.31
CA GLY A 18 5.49 -2.65 -6.39
C GLY A 18 4.06 -2.22 -6.75
N VAL A 19 3.02 -2.93 -6.31
CA VAL A 19 1.61 -2.55 -6.48
C VAL A 19 0.76 -2.98 -5.29
N VAL A 20 -0.03 -2.06 -4.75
CA VAL A 20 -0.92 -2.32 -3.60
C VAL A 20 -2.36 -1.95 -3.88
N SER A 21 -3.28 -2.57 -3.14
CA SER A 21 -4.71 -2.29 -3.14
C SER A 21 -5.25 -2.42 -1.72
N VAL A 22 -6.43 -1.88 -1.45
CA VAL A 22 -7.14 -2.09 -0.17
C VAL A 22 -7.19 -3.58 0.17
N SER A 23 -7.58 -4.41 -0.79
CA SER A 23 -7.71 -5.86 -0.58
C SER A 23 -6.38 -6.55 -0.27
N SER A 24 -5.26 -6.12 -0.85
CA SER A 24 -3.95 -6.69 -0.56
C SER A 24 -3.46 -6.26 0.83
N LEU A 25 -3.71 -5.01 1.24
CA LEU A 25 -3.40 -4.51 2.58
C LEU A 25 -4.22 -5.24 3.65
N GLN A 26 -5.51 -5.44 3.43
CA GLN A 26 -6.37 -6.24 4.32
C GLN A 26 -5.80 -7.64 4.55
N ARG A 27 -5.43 -8.35 3.47
CA ARG A 27 -4.91 -9.72 3.56
C ARG A 27 -3.52 -9.78 4.20
N LYS A 28 -2.63 -8.82 3.89
CA LYS A 28 -1.26 -8.80 4.40
C LYS A 28 -1.20 -8.45 5.89
N PHE A 29 -2.02 -7.50 6.34
CA PHE A 29 -1.96 -6.95 7.70
C PHE A 29 -3.10 -7.42 8.61
N LEU A 30 -4.04 -8.21 8.09
CA LEU A 30 -5.21 -8.72 8.82
C LEU A 30 -6.05 -7.58 9.43
N ILE A 31 -6.25 -6.52 8.65
CA ILE A 31 -7.01 -5.32 9.04
C ILE A 31 -8.34 -5.21 8.31
N GLY A 32 -9.26 -4.44 8.89
CA GLY A 32 -10.57 -4.16 8.28
C GLY A 32 -10.47 -3.29 7.03
N HIS A 33 -11.55 -3.23 6.25
CA HIS A 33 -11.61 -2.42 5.03
C HIS A 33 -11.29 -0.94 5.28
N THR A 34 -11.97 -0.34 6.26
CA THR A 34 -11.76 1.09 6.61
C THR A 34 -10.33 1.38 7.02
N GLN A 35 -9.70 0.48 7.79
CA GLN A 35 -8.29 0.63 8.18
C GLN A 35 -7.36 0.51 6.97
N ALA A 36 -7.64 -0.41 6.05
CA ALA A 36 -6.85 -0.56 4.83
C ALA A 36 -7.02 0.61 3.85
N GLU A 37 -8.20 1.23 3.79
CA GLU A 37 -8.42 2.46 3.03
C GLU A 37 -7.65 3.64 3.62
N GLN A 38 -7.70 3.82 4.94
CA GLN A 38 -6.93 4.86 5.64
C GLN A 38 -5.43 4.68 5.39
N LEU A 39 -4.92 3.47 5.59
CA LEU A 39 -3.53 3.13 5.35
C LEU A 39 -3.10 3.35 3.89
N LEU A 40 -3.98 3.02 2.92
CA LEU A 40 -3.71 3.30 1.51
C LEU A 40 -3.64 4.81 1.23
N ASN A 41 -4.54 5.60 1.82
CA ASN A 41 -4.52 7.05 1.67
C ASN A 41 -3.25 7.65 2.26
N GLU A 42 -2.80 7.20 3.44
CA GLU A 42 -1.53 7.62 4.05
C GLU A 42 -0.34 7.31 3.12
N LEU A 43 -0.30 6.11 2.51
CA LEU A 43 0.75 5.75 1.54
C LEU A 43 0.74 6.65 0.29
N ILE A 44 -0.42 7.12 -0.15
CA ILE A 44 -0.55 8.05 -1.28
C ILE A 44 -0.10 9.46 -0.86
N GLU A 45 -0.52 9.93 0.31
CA GLU A 45 -0.18 11.26 0.85
C GLU A 45 1.34 11.40 1.06
N GLU A 46 1.98 10.35 1.59
CA GLU A 46 3.44 10.27 1.76
C GLU A 46 4.19 9.93 0.46
N SER A 47 3.50 9.92 -0.69
CA SER A 47 4.08 9.64 -2.01
C SER A 47 4.82 8.31 -2.11
N ILE A 48 4.42 7.31 -1.32
CA ILE A 48 4.94 5.93 -1.41
C ILE A 48 4.30 5.23 -2.61
N CYS A 49 3.00 5.41 -2.83
CA CYS A 49 2.33 4.93 -4.04
C CYS A 49 1.65 6.06 -4.83
N GLU A 50 1.49 5.85 -6.13
CA GLU A 50 0.81 6.79 -7.01
C GLU A 50 -0.65 6.98 -6.56
N ALA A 51 -1.18 8.20 -6.67
CA ALA A 51 -2.60 8.47 -6.43
C ALA A 51 -3.53 7.88 -7.52
N THR A 52 -2.98 7.45 -8.65
CA THR A 52 -3.76 6.94 -9.78
C THR A 52 -3.90 5.43 -9.68
N LYS A 53 -5.15 4.98 -9.57
CA LYS A 53 -5.48 3.56 -9.69
C LYS A 53 -5.22 3.09 -11.11
N THR A 54 -4.41 2.04 -11.25
CA THR A 54 -4.00 1.49 -12.54
C THR A 54 -4.29 0.00 -12.63
N PHE A 55 -4.47 -0.49 -13.85
CA PHE A 55 -4.62 -1.91 -14.11
C PHE A 55 -3.24 -2.54 -14.33
N VAL A 56 -2.93 -3.57 -13.56
CA VAL A 56 -1.71 -4.36 -13.66
C VAL A 56 -2.07 -5.77 -14.11
N LEU A 57 -1.49 -6.21 -15.23
CA LEU A 57 -1.65 -7.58 -15.72
C LEU A 57 -1.25 -8.56 -14.60
N ASP A 58 -2.04 -9.60 -14.37
CA ASP A 58 -1.91 -10.60 -13.30
C ASP A 58 -2.27 -10.15 -11.86
N TYR A 59 -2.38 -8.84 -11.59
CA TYR A 59 -2.71 -8.29 -10.26
C TYR A 59 -4.08 -7.60 -10.18
N GLY A 60 -4.68 -7.24 -11.32
CA GLY A 60 -5.91 -6.47 -11.37
C GLY A 60 -5.68 -4.98 -11.09
N TYR A 61 -6.64 -4.32 -10.45
CA TYR A 61 -6.52 -2.89 -10.15
C TYR A 61 -5.78 -2.62 -8.84
N GLY A 62 -4.80 -1.72 -8.88
CA GLY A 62 -4.05 -1.27 -7.70
C GLY A 62 -3.37 0.09 -7.91
N TYR A 63 -2.52 0.47 -6.97
CA TYR A 63 -1.77 1.70 -6.92
C TYR A 63 -0.30 1.33 -6.94
N LYS A 64 0.43 1.80 -7.96
CA LYS A 64 1.85 1.46 -8.16
C LYS A 64 2.71 2.19 -7.16
N LEU A 65 3.82 1.56 -6.77
CA LEU A 65 4.91 2.23 -6.07
C LEU A 65 5.35 3.47 -6.86
N HIS A 66 5.51 4.59 -6.18
CA HIS A 66 5.95 5.82 -6.78
C HIS A 66 7.44 5.70 -7.17
N GLN A 67 7.74 5.79 -8.47
CA GLN A 67 9.11 5.60 -8.99
C GLN A 67 10.07 6.78 -8.70
N GLY A 68 9.72 7.67 -7.77
CA GLY A 68 10.50 8.85 -7.39
C GLY A 68 11.40 8.68 -6.16
N MET A 69 11.42 7.49 -5.53
CA MET A 69 12.26 7.22 -4.36
C MET A 69 13.67 6.77 -4.83
N ASN A 70 14.54 7.74 -5.11
CA ASN A 70 15.99 7.54 -5.27
C ASN A 70 16.73 7.83 -3.97
#